data_AF-A0A497R2S7-F1
#
_entry.id   AF-A0A497R2S7-F1
#
_cell.length_a   1.000
_cell.length_b   1.000
_cell.length_c   1.000
_cell.angle_alpha   90.00
_cell.angle_beta   90.00
_cell.angle_gamma   90.00
#
_symmetry.space_group_name_H-M   'P 1'
#
loop_
_entity.id
_entity.type
_entity.pdbx_description
1 polymer ?
#
loop_
_entity_poly.entity_id
_entity_poly.type
_entity_poly.pdbx_seq_one_letter_code
_entity_poly.pdbx_strand_id
1 'polypeptide(L)'
;MKQIQVTLPSEEAEELAESLTEVVSPSQINLIKGTTSSLILITVFPTRTGFVMDYLDDLGIGRIKGRITITEIEATIPRVRPRKQDKFLRRISIEELEHNVVSLAKIDFNYISFIILSSIIAAMGLVTDNNITLIASMIVAPLMGPIVAMAFGAVTSNQKILKEGTIVELWGMIISIGIGFVIGLAYHFTQTEPSTFIIARGEPNIVDLVVAIASGLTAGICFVSGTSLALVGVAAAAALLPVVVNIGISLGMFEWRLALGSLVLFITNLVSIHLGCMIIFWIRKVEPPKAVKRVKAKKSLRAQLFAFGILLLVVALPITQTSIQIGRKWRYQKITNDVTTEILQPLEGVIFPPEKLEVSISATLTRNYVVNITIRIFSSKQLPNGTNLAIKQEIENRAKHPINSLILEVIIIQEFEPLALLSTPEITGILPQRELNVNPFTRAFILG
;
A
#
# COMPACT_ATOMS: atom_id res chain seq x y z
N MET A 1 29.67 3.00 15.76
CA MET A 1 30.40 4.24 16.13
C MET A 1 30.60 5.03 14.84
N LYS A 2 30.97 6.31 14.89
CA LYS A 2 31.34 7.05 13.67
C LYS A 2 32.74 7.64 13.84
N GLN A 3 33.52 7.60 12.76
CA GLN A 3 34.78 8.30 12.65
C GLN A 3 34.56 9.53 11.80
N ILE A 4 34.80 10.70 12.37
CA ILE A 4 34.86 11.96 11.63
C ILE A 4 36.33 12.21 11.36
N GLN A 5 36.71 12.26 10.08
CA GLN A 5 38.06 12.58 9.64
C GLN A 5 38.06 14.00 9.10
N VAL A 6 38.86 14.86 9.69
CA VAL A 6 39.02 16.26 9.25
C VAL A 6 40.42 16.41 8.69
N THR A 7 40.53 16.81 7.42
CA THR A 7 41.82 17.08 6.75
C THR A 7 41.98 18.57 6.56
N LEU A 8 43.03 19.16 7.15
CA LEU A 8 43.32 20.59 7.17
C LEU A 8 44.82 20.87 6.98
N PRO A 9 45.22 22.09 6.58
CA PRO A 9 46.62 22.51 6.62
C PRO A 9 47.22 22.34 8.03
N SER A 10 48.50 21.99 8.12
CA SER A 10 49.11 21.56 9.39
C SER A 10 49.11 22.60 10.51
N GLU A 11 49.20 23.90 10.18
CA GLU A 11 49.17 25.00 11.17
C GLU A 11 47.80 25.13 11.85
N GLU A 12 46.70 24.96 11.11
CA GLU A 12 45.33 25.12 11.62
C GLU A 12 44.82 23.86 12.36
N ALA A 13 45.45 22.71 12.12
CA ALA A 13 45.00 21.44 12.69
C ALA A 13 45.31 21.30 14.19
N GLU A 14 46.38 21.93 14.68
CA GLU A 14 46.71 21.92 16.12
C GLU A 14 45.73 22.77 16.92
N GLU A 15 45.47 23.99 16.47
CA GLU A 15 44.51 24.91 17.10
C GLU A 15 43.11 24.28 17.16
N LEU A 16 42.69 23.62 16.08
CA LEU A 16 41.43 22.90 16.06
C LEU A 16 41.41 21.70 17.01
N ALA A 17 42.50 20.93 17.10
CA ALA A 17 42.56 19.77 17.98
C ALA A 17 42.43 20.17 19.46
N GLU A 18 43.00 21.30 19.86
CA GLU A 18 42.83 21.87 21.20
C GLU A 18 41.39 22.34 21.43
N SER A 19 40.83 23.11 20.50
CA SER A 19 39.44 23.61 20.56
C SER A 19 38.41 22.46 20.62
N LEU A 20 38.64 21.35 19.93
CA LEU A 20 37.76 20.18 19.93
C LEU A 20 37.67 19.45 21.29
N THR A 21 38.63 19.66 22.20
CA THR A 21 38.58 19.06 23.55
C THR A 21 37.45 19.62 24.42
N GLU A 22 36.89 20.78 24.07
CA GLU A 22 35.68 21.33 24.72
C GLU A 22 34.42 20.52 24.40
N VAL A 23 34.37 19.89 23.23
CA VAL A 23 33.18 19.22 22.69
C VAL A 23 33.27 17.70 22.84
N VAL A 24 34.47 17.15 22.70
CA VAL A 24 34.75 15.71 22.64
C VAL A 24 35.86 15.36 23.63
N SER A 25 35.82 14.16 24.23
CA SER A 25 36.87 13.76 25.16
C SER A 25 38.22 13.63 24.45
N PRO A 26 39.35 14.00 25.10
CA PRO A 26 40.69 13.93 24.49
C PRO A 26 41.03 12.53 23.96
N SER A 27 40.55 11.48 24.61
CA SER A 27 40.75 10.08 24.21
C SER A 27 40.06 9.68 22.89
N GLN A 28 39.20 10.54 22.35
CA GLN A 28 38.47 10.30 21.11
C GLN A 28 39.07 11.03 19.92
N ILE A 29 40.06 11.91 20.16
CA ILE A 29 40.71 12.74 19.15
C ILE A 29 42.11 12.17 18.92
N ASN A 30 42.41 11.80 17.67
CA ASN A 30 43.77 11.46 17.26
C ASN A 30 44.21 12.43 16.17
N LEU A 31 45.28 13.19 16.42
CA LEU A 31 45.89 14.06 15.44
C LEU A 31 47.07 13.34 14.77
N ILE A 32 46.99 13.18 13.45
CA ILE A 32 48.07 12.68 12.61
C ILE A 32 48.66 13.88 11.87
N LYS A 33 49.86 14.29 12.26
CA LYS A 33 50.54 15.42 11.63
C LYS A 33 51.14 15.01 10.29
N GLY A 34 50.84 15.78 9.25
CA GLY A 34 51.50 15.66 7.94
C GLY A 34 52.35 16.89 7.64
N THR A 35 53.18 16.80 6.60
CA THR A 35 54.07 17.89 6.18
C THR A 35 53.32 19.05 5.52
N THR A 36 52.21 18.77 4.83
CA THR A 36 51.39 19.77 4.12
C THR A 36 49.96 19.83 4.65
N SER A 37 49.42 18.69 5.06
CA SER A 37 48.08 18.58 5.65
C SER A 37 48.09 17.60 6.80
N SER A 38 47.45 17.98 7.89
CA SER A 38 47.21 17.14 9.06
C SER A 38 45.81 16.55 9.02
N LEU A 39 45.67 15.37 9.62
CA LEU A 39 44.43 14.62 9.66
C LEU A 39 44.01 14.42 11.11
N ILE A 40 42.81 14.86 11.45
CA ILE A 40 42.22 14.71 12.78
C ILE A 40 41.15 13.61 12.68
N LEU A 41 41.33 12.53 13.44
CA LEU A 41 40.37 11.45 13.59
C LEU A 41 39.60 11.63 14.89
N ILE A 42 38.30 11.88 14.79
CA ILE A 42 37.40 12.03 15.92
C ILE A 42 36.47 10.81 15.96
N THR A 43 36.63 9.98 16.98
CA THR A 43 35.83 8.76 17.14
C THR A 43 34.69 9.00 18.12
N VAL A 44 33.49 9.22 17.59
CA VAL A 44 32.31 9.61 18.37
C VAL A 44 31.17 8.62 18.24
N PHE A 45 30.27 8.67 19.22
CA PHE A 45 28.98 8.01 19.08
C PHE A 45 28.16 8.70 17.98
N PRO A 46 27.30 7.96 17.25
CA PRO A 46 26.37 8.56 16.28
C PRO A 46 25.51 9.68 16.87
N THR A 47 25.31 9.66 18.19
CA THR A 47 24.55 10.66 18.96
C THR A 47 25.23 12.02 19.07
N ARG A 48 26.57 12.04 18.98
CA ARG A 48 27.42 13.24 19.13
C ARG A 48 27.88 13.79 17.80
N THR A 49 27.71 13.04 16.70
CA THR A 49 28.10 13.46 15.36
C THR A 49 27.50 14.81 14.99
N GLY A 50 26.21 15.04 15.28
CA GLY A 50 25.56 16.35 15.08
C GLY A 50 26.29 17.51 15.75
N PHE A 51 26.58 17.40 17.05
CA PHE A 51 27.23 18.47 17.81
C PHE A 51 28.65 18.77 17.32
N VAL A 52 29.41 17.75 16.94
CA VAL A 52 30.75 17.94 16.38
C VAL A 52 30.67 18.59 15.01
N MET A 53 29.69 18.21 14.18
CA MET A 53 29.48 18.83 12.87
C MET A 53 29.04 20.29 12.98
N ASP A 54 28.13 20.62 13.89
CA ASP A 54 27.70 22.00 14.15
C ASP A 54 28.91 22.86 14.57
N TYR A 55 29.75 22.34 15.46
CA TYR A 55 30.98 23.02 15.91
C TYR A 55 31.99 23.23 14.77
N LEU A 56 32.19 22.21 13.93
CA LEU A 56 33.07 22.32 12.77
C LEU A 56 32.52 23.29 11.71
N ASP A 57 31.19 23.34 11.52
CA ASP A 57 30.54 24.29 10.59
C ASP A 57 30.65 25.73 11.09
N ASP A 58 30.51 25.96 12.40
CA ASP A 58 30.69 27.28 13.03
C ASP A 58 32.12 27.81 12.84
N LEU A 59 33.10 26.91 12.82
CA LEU A 59 34.51 27.22 12.49
C LEU A 59 34.79 27.28 10.98
N GLY A 60 33.79 27.03 10.13
CA GLY A 60 33.90 27.10 8.66
C GLY A 60 34.61 25.90 8.00
N ILE A 61 34.85 24.83 8.74
CA ILE A 61 35.56 23.64 8.27
C ILE A 61 34.62 22.78 7.42
N GLY A 62 35.11 22.33 6.25
CA GLY A 62 34.31 21.62 5.25
C GLY A 62 33.46 22.52 4.34
N ARG A 63 33.48 23.84 4.56
CA ARG A 63 32.89 24.85 3.65
C ARG A 63 33.92 25.78 3.04
N ILE A 64 34.74 26.39 3.89
CA ILE A 64 35.73 27.40 3.50
C ILE A 64 37.12 26.75 3.44
N LYS A 65 37.40 25.85 4.39
CA LYS A 65 38.71 25.20 4.54
C LYS A 65 38.56 23.73 4.92
N GLY A 66 39.51 22.92 4.46
CA GLY A 66 39.59 21.50 4.80
C GLY A 66 38.48 20.63 4.23
N ARG A 67 38.61 19.32 4.48
CA ARG A 67 37.62 18.30 4.08
C ARG A 67 37.19 17.50 5.30
N ILE A 68 35.90 17.26 5.42
CA ILE A 68 35.32 16.38 6.44
C ILE A 68 34.87 15.08 5.75
N THR A 69 35.30 13.94 6.27
CA THR A 69 34.87 12.61 5.83
C THR A 69 34.26 11.89 7.02
N ILE A 70 33.09 11.28 6.85
CA ILE A 70 32.40 10.54 7.92
C ILE A 70 32.38 9.07 7.52
N THR A 71 32.86 8.20 8.40
CA THR A 71 32.91 6.75 8.19
C THR A 71 32.19 6.04 9.33
N GLU A 72 31.42 4.99 9.02
CA GLU A 72 30.86 4.12 10.04
C GLU A 72 31.90 3.13 10.56
N ILE A 73 32.04 3.07 11.88
CA ILE A 73 32.86 2.07 12.56
C ILE A 73 31.95 1.00 13.12
N GLU A 74 32.10 -0.23 12.62
CA GLU A 74 31.34 -1.41 13.06
C GLU A 74 31.62 -1.77 14.52
N ALA A 75 32.89 -1.77 14.93
CA ALA A 75 33.31 -2.09 16.28
C ALA A 75 34.55 -1.30 16.72
N THR A 76 34.65 -1.03 18.03
CA THR A 76 35.83 -0.43 18.67
C THR A 76 36.14 -1.18 19.95
N ILE A 77 37.41 -1.53 20.12
CA ILE A 77 37.94 -2.17 21.33
C ILE A 77 39.11 -1.30 21.82
N PRO A 78 39.10 -0.83 23.09
CA PRO A 78 38.07 -1.03 24.11
C PRO A 78 36.77 -0.29 23.77
N ARG A 79 35.63 -0.81 24.27
CA ARG A 79 34.32 -0.19 24.05
C ARG A 79 34.33 1.19 24.70
N VAL A 80 34.33 2.25 23.89
CA VAL A 80 34.18 3.63 24.37
C VAL A 80 32.92 3.67 25.22
N ARG A 81 33.00 4.22 26.44
CA ARG A 81 31.84 4.28 27.35
C ARG A 81 30.98 5.49 26.98
N PRO A 82 29.69 5.33 26.68
CA PRO A 82 28.81 6.47 26.45
C PRO A 82 28.66 7.29 27.74
N ARG A 83 28.65 8.63 27.62
CA ARG A 83 28.34 9.51 28.76
C ARG A 83 26.86 9.31 29.12
N LYS A 84 26.47 9.43 30.39
CA LYS A 84 25.05 9.23 30.84
C LYS A 84 24.04 10.07 30.03
N GLN A 85 24.45 11.21 29.48
CA GLN A 85 23.64 12.08 28.61
C GLN A 85 23.41 11.54 27.18
N ASP A 86 24.19 10.57 26.70
CA ASP A 86 24.14 10.12 25.30
C ASP A 86 22.98 9.14 25.01
N LYS A 87 22.31 8.60 26.04
CA LYS A 87 21.18 7.64 25.86
C LYS A 87 19.96 8.25 25.16
N PHE A 88 19.76 9.56 25.24
CA PHE A 88 18.54 10.22 24.75
C PHE A 88 18.69 10.87 23.37
N LEU A 89 19.91 10.99 22.84
CA LEU A 89 20.21 11.82 21.67
C LEU A 89 20.76 11.01 20.50
N ARG A 90 20.12 9.92 20.06
CA ARG A 90 20.37 9.39 18.70
C ARG A 90 19.88 10.42 17.67
N ARG A 91 20.71 11.42 17.40
CA ARG A 91 20.53 12.42 16.33
C ARG A 91 21.73 12.34 15.41
N ILE A 92 21.47 11.85 14.20
CA ILE A 92 22.37 12.02 13.07
C ILE A 92 22.44 13.53 12.74
N SER A 93 23.60 14.00 12.28
CA SER A 93 23.75 15.40 11.87
C SER A 93 22.80 15.71 10.71
N ILE A 94 22.30 16.95 10.63
CA ILE A 94 21.36 17.33 9.56
C ILE A 94 22.05 17.27 8.20
N GLU A 95 23.35 17.56 8.14
CA GLU A 95 24.19 17.49 6.94
C GLU A 95 24.31 16.05 6.43
N GLU A 96 24.45 15.09 7.35
CA GLU A 96 24.50 13.67 6.99
C GLU A 96 23.12 13.18 6.54
N LEU A 97 22.05 13.61 7.20
CA LEU A 97 20.68 13.33 6.74
C LEU A 97 20.43 13.94 5.35
N GLU A 98 20.87 15.17 5.10
CA GLU A 98 20.74 15.83 3.79
C GLU A 98 21.52 15.08 2.71
N HIS A 99 22.76 14.68 2.99
CA HIS A 99 23.58 13.89 2.07
C HIS A 99 22.93 12.53 1.75
N ASN A 100 22.43 11.84 2.77
CA ASN A 100 21.75 10.55 2.61
C ASN A 100 20.44 10.70 1.82
N VAL A 101 19.64 11.74 2.10
CA VAL A 101 18.40 12.02 1.35
C VAL A 101 18.68 12.30 -0.12
N VAL A 102 19.70 13.11 -0.44
CA VAL A 102 20.01 13.44 -1.83
C VAL A 102 20.40 12.20 -2.63
N SER A 103 21.05 11.21 -2.00
CA SER A 103 21.35 9.93 -2.66
C SER A 103 20.10 9.08 -2.95
N LEU A 104 19.04 9.23 -2.14
CA LEU A 104 17.77 8.52 -2.27
C LEU A 104 16.81 9.11 -3.30
N ALA A 105 17.06 10.34 -3.77
CA ALA A 105 16.21 11.08 -4.70
C ALA A 105 16.83 11.24 -6.10
N LYS A 106 17.71 10.33 -6.50
CA LYS A 106 18.31 10.33 -7.85
C LYS A 106 17.61 9.32 -8.74
N ILE A 107 17.26 9.77 -9.93
CA ILE A 107 16.87 8.87 -11.01
C ILE A 107 18.16 8.30 -11.59
N ASP A 108 18.47 7.06 -11.25
CA ASP A 108 19.55 6.28 -11.86
C ASP A 108 18.98 5.08 -12.63
N PHE A 109 19.86 4.41 -13.37
CA PHE A 109 19.49 3.23 -14.15
C PHE A 109 18.93 2.11 -13.26
N ASN A 110 19.47 1.97 -12.05
CA ASN A 110 19.05 0.94 -11.10
C ASN A 110 17.63 1.19 -10.60
N TYR A 111 17.29 2.44 -10.24
CA TYR A 111 15.96 2.84 -9.81
C TYR A 111 14.93 2.52 -10.90
N ILE A 112 15.19 2.95 -12.14
CA ILE A 112 14.29 2.67 -13.27
C ILE A 112 14.14 1.16 -13.49
N SER A 113 15.25 0.41 -13.46
CA SER A 113 15.24 -1.04 -13.66
C SER A 113 14.44 -1.75 -12.57
N PHE A 114 14.64 -1.40 -11.31
CA PHE A 114 13.90 -1.99 -10.20
C PHE A 114 12.42 -1.62 -10.22
N ILE A 115 12.06 -0.39 -10.60
CA ILE A 115 10.66 -0.02 -10.81
C ILE A 115 10.05 -0.87 -11.91
N ILE A 116 10.68 -0.98 -13.08
CA ILE A 116 10.15 -1.78 -14.20
C ILE A 116 9.95 -3.24 -13.77
N LEU A 117 10.98 -3.87 -13.20
CA LEU A 117 10.94 -5.28 -12.80
C LEU A 117 9.91 -5.51 -11.68
N SER A 118 9.89 -4.66 -10.66
CA SER A 118 8.92 -4.77 -9.57
C SER A 118 7.49 -4.54 -10.05
N SER A 119 7.23 -3.61 -10.98
CA SER A 119 5.90 -3.41 -11.57
C SER A 119 5.44 -4.62 -12.38
N ILE A 120 6.32 -5.27 -13.14
CA ILE A 120 6.00 -6.52 -13.86
C ILE A 120 5.62 -7.62 -12.85
N ILE A 121 6.45 -7.83 -11.83
CA ILE A 121 6.20 -8.84 -10.78
C ILE A 121 4.88 -8.53 -10.05
N ALA A 122 4.64 -7.27 -9.69
CA ALA A 122 3.41 -6.84 -9.04
C ALA A 122 2.19 -7.10 -9.93
N ALA A 123 2.27 -6.76 -11.21
CA ALA A 123 1.19 -6.97 -12.16
C ALA A 123 0.86 -8.44 -12.33
N MET A 124 1.88 -9.31 -12.44
CA MET A 124 1.68 -10.75 -12.47
C MET A 124 1.07 -11.27 -11.17
N GLY A 125 1.52 -10.77 -10.01
CA GLY A 125 0.94 -11.12 -8.70
C GLY A 125 -0.53 -10.73 -8.57
N LEU A 126 -0.92 -9.56 -9.10
CA LEU A 126 -2.31 -9.11 -9.14
C LEU A 126 -3.16 -9.96 -10.08
N VAL A 127 -2.71 -10.16 -11.32
CA VAL A 127 -3.44 -10.92 -12.35
C VAL A 127 -3.61 -12.39 -11.98
N THR A 128 -2.63 -13.00 -11.30
CA THR A 128 -2.66 -14.42 -10.93
C THR A 128 -3.18 -14.68 -9.51
N ASP A 129 -3.66 -13.64 -8.79
CA ASP A 129 -4.06 -13.72 -7.38
C ASP A 129 -3.01 -14.41 -6.48
N ASN A 130 -1.73 -14.15 -6.76
CA ASN A 130 -0.60 -14.76 -6.04
C ASN A 130 0.04 -13.79 -5.06
N ASN A 131 -0.24 -14.00 -3.76
CA ASN A 131 0.23 -13.13 -2.69
C ASN A 131 1.76 -13.18 -2.52
N ILE A 132 2.40 -14.32 -2.78
CA ILE A 132 3.86 -14.47 -2.64
C ILE A 132 4.56 -13.60 -3.68
N THR A 133 4.11 -13.67 -4.93
CA THR A 133 4.64 -12.84 -6.03
C THR A 133 4.39 -11.37 -5.77
N LEU A 134 3.21 -11.03 -5.26
CA LEU A 134 2.86 -9.67 -4.88
C LEU A 134 3.79 -9.13 -3.78
N ILE A 135 4.06 -9.90 -2.73
CA ILE A 135 4.99 -9.49 -1.65
C ILE A 135 6.43 -9.36 -2.19
N ALA A 136 6.86 -10.27 -3.05
CA ALA A 136 8.19 -10.20 -3.66
C ALA A 136 8.42 -8.89 -4.43
N SER A 137 7.39 -8.41 -5.15
CA SER A 137 7.46 -7.11 -5.84
C SER A 137 7.70 -5.93 -4.89
N MET A 138 7.10 -5.96 -3.71
CA MET A 138 7.19 -4.89 -2.70
C MET A 138 8.60 -4.81 -2.09
N ILE A 139 9.32 -5.93 -2.03
CA ILE A 139 10.69 -5.98 -1.50
C ILE A 139 11.67 -5.34 -2.49
N VAL A 140 11.43 -5.50 -3.80
CA VAL A 140 12.31 -4.99 -4.85
C VAL A 140 12.12 -3.49 -5.10
N ALA A 141 10.91 -2.96 -4.90
CA ALA A 141 10.57 -1.59 -5.30
C ALA A 141 11.23 -0.50 -4.43
N PRO A 142 12.02 0.42 -5.02
CA PRO A 142 12.74 1.47 -4.30
C PRO A 142 11.91 2.75 -4.04
N LEU A 143 10.61 2.63 -3.71
CA LEU A 143 9.71 3.79 -3.59
C LEU A 143 9.91 4.62 -2.31
N MET A 144 10.56 4.06 -1.29
CA MET A 144 10.67 4.74 0.00
C MET A 144 11.61 5.97 -0.05
N GLY A 145 12.69 5.88 -0.81
CA GLY A 145 13.72 6.93 -0.89
C GLY A 145 13.15 8.29 -1.33
N PRO A 146 12.47 8.37 -2.49
CA PRO A 146 11.85 9.59 -2.98
C PRO A 146 10.83 10.22 -2.02
N ILE A 147 10.02 9.41 -1.33
CA ILE A 147 9.01 9.88 -0.39
C ILE A 147 9.65 10.51 0.85
N VAL A 148 10.69 9.87 1.39
CA VAL A 148 11.48 10.41 2.50
C VAL A 148 12.18 11.70 2.09
N ALA A 149 12.71 11.76 0.87
CA ALA A 149 13.32 12.96 0.33
C ALA A 149 12.33 14.11 0.19
N MET A 150 11.13 13.83 -0.33
CA MET A 150 10.04 14.80 -0.41
C MET A 150 9.72 15.34 1.00
N ALA A 151 9.57 14.47 2.00
CA ALA A 151 9.26 14.87 3.38
C ALA A 151 10.38 15.69 4.02
N PHE A 152 11.64 15.32 3.77
CA PHE A 152 12.81 16.03 4.27
C PHE A 152 12.93 17.41 3.64
N GLY A 153 12.77 17.52 2.31
CA GLY A 153 12.79 18.77 1.58
C GLY A 153 11.68 19.72 2.02
N ALA A 154 10.48 19.19 2.30
CA ALA A 154 9.36 19.94 2.87
C ALA A 154 9.72 20.53 4.24
N VAL A 155 10.20 19.70 5.18
CA VAL A 155 10.52 20.10 6.56
C VAL A 155 11.70 21.08 6.64
N THR A 156 12.74 20.86 5.84
CA THR A 156 13.93 21.73 5.80
C THR A 156 13.74 22.98 4.94
N SER A 157 12.59 23.11 4.25
CA SER A 157 12.34 24.15 3.25
C SER A 157 13.39 24.17 2.11
N ASN A 158 13.96 23.00 1.81
CA ASN A 158 14.87 22.80 0.68
C ASN A 158 14.07 22.42 -0.57
N GLN A 159 13.70 23.45 -1.35
CA GLN A 159 12.90 23.30 -2.57
C GLN A 159 13.56 22.41 -3.62
N LYS A 160 14.90 22.34 -3.65
CA LYS A 160 15.63 21.49 -4.60
C LYS A 160 15.38 20.01 -4.29
N ILE A 161 15.59 19.61 -3.05
CA ILE A 161 15.37 18.23 -2.59
C ILE A 161 13.89 17.84 -2.70
N LEU A 162 13.00 18.75 -2.32
CA LEU A 162 11.55 18.54 -2.46
C LEU A 162 11.19 18.23 -3.91
N LYS A 163 11.64 19.06 -4.85
CA LYS A 163 11.39 18.90 -6.29
C LYS A 163 12.02 17.62 -6.84
N GLU A 164 13.26 17.31 -6.47
CA GLU A 164 13.95 16.09 -6.90
C GLU A 164 13.17 14.84 -6.46
N GLY A 165 12.82 14.74 -5.16
CA GLY A 165 12.02 13.64 -4.64
C GLY A 165 10.65 13.51 -5.34
N THR A 166 9.94 14.62 -5.53
CA THR A 166 8.65 14.62 -6.25
C THR A 166 8.79 14.15 -7.70
N ILE A 167 9.82 14.58 -8.42
CA ILE A 167 10.04 14.17 -9.82
C ILE A 167 10.34 12.68 -9.90
N VAL A 168 11.20 12.14 -9.01
CA VAL A 168 11.54 10.71 -9.00
C VAL A 168 10.31 9.86 -8.72
N GLU A 169 9.51 10.23 -7.71
CA GLU A 169 8.26 9.54 -7.38
C GLU A 169 7.27 9.56 -8.54
N LEU A 170 7.14 10.72 -9.23
CA LEU A 170 6.25 10.86 -10.38
C LEU A 170 6.67 9.95 -11.54
N TRP A 171 7.97 9.85 -11.82
CA TRP A 171 8.49 8.92 -12.83
C TRP A 171 8.25 7.46 -12.44
N GLY A 172 8.51 7.09 -11.19
CA GLY A 172 8.21 5.76 -10.68
C GLY A 172 6.74 5.38 -10.85
N MET A 173 5.84 6.34 -10.56
CA MET A 173 4.40 6.19 -10.74
C MET A 173 4.02 6.02 -12.22
N ILE A 174 4.50 6.90 -13.11
CA ILE A 174 4.17 6.86 -14.55
C ILE A 174 4.62 5.53 -15.15
N ILE A 175 5.83 5.07 -14.85
CA ILE A 175 6.36 3.80 -15.36
C ILE A 175 5.51 2.62 -14.85
N SER A 176 5.19 2.61 -13.56
CA SER A 176 4.37 1.56 -12.95
C SER A 176 2.96 1.49 -13.53
N ILE A 177 2.32 2.64 -13.74
CA ILE A 177 1.00 2.72 -14.41
C ILE A 177 1.12 2.23 -15.85
N GLY A 178 2.15 2.65 -16.59
CA GLY A 178 2.37 2.23 -17.98
C GLY A 178 2.52 0.71 -18.12
N ILE A 179 3.31 0.09 -17.25
CA ILE A 179 3.48 -1.38 -17.22
C ILE A 179 2.17 -2.06 -16.84
N GLY A 180 1.51 -1.59 -15.79
CA GLY A 180 0.20 -2.09 -15.41
C GLY A 180 -0.83 -2.00 -16.54
N PHE A 181 -0.82 -0.90 -17.30
CA PHE A 181 -1.71 -0.68 -18.43
C PHE A 181 -1.47 -1.68 -19.57
N VAL A 182 -0.22 -1.90 -19.96
CA VAL A 182 0.13 -2.88 -21.00
C VAL A 182 -0.30 -4.28 -20.59
N ILE A 183 -0.06 -4.66 -19.34
CA ILE A 183 -0.44 -5.98 -18.82
C ILE A 183 -1.97 -6.09 -18.67
N GLY A 184 -2.65 -5.04 -18.21
CA GLY A 184 -4.10 -4.99 -18.11
C GLY A 184 -4.80 -5.12 -19.46
N LEU A 185 -4.23 -4.49 -20.50
CA LEU A 185 -4.71 -4.63 -21.88
C LEU A 185 -4.59 -6.08 -22.36
N ALA A 186 -3.42 -6.70 -22.15
CA ALA A 186 -3.21 -8.10 -22.49
C ALA A 186 -4.15 -9.04 -21.69
N TYR A 187 -4.35 -8.75 -20.41
CA TYR A 187 -5.23 -9.52 -19.53
C TYR A 187 -6.68 -9.45 -20.02
N HIS A 188 -7.18 -8.26 -20.36
CA HIS A 188 -8.54 -8.05 -20.87
C HIS A 188 -8.87 -8.91 -22.10
N PHE A 189 -7.89 -9.16 -22.99
CA PHE A 189 -8.09 -10.04 -24.15
C PHE A 189 -8.16 -11.53 -23.79
N THR A 190 -7.63 -11.94 -22.64
CA THR A 190 -7.61 -13.35 -22.20
C THR A 190 -8.68 -13.67 -21.18
N GLN A 191 -9.00 -12.72 -20.30
CA GLN A 191 -9.95 -12.86 -19.21
C GLN A 191 -10.68 -11.52 -19.02
N THR A 192 -12.01 -11.56 -18.94
CA THR A 192 -12.83 -10.36 -18.81
C THR A 192 -13.04 -9.93 -17.36
N GLU A 193 -12.99 -10.85 -16.41
CA GLU A 193 -13.27 -10.56 -15.01
C GLU A 193 -11.99 -10.18 -14.23
N PRO A 194 -12.02 -9.10 -13.44
CA PRO A 194 -10.90 -8.72 -12.59
C PRO A 194 -10.68 -9.73 -11.47
N SER A 195 -9.41 -10.01 -11.18
CA SER A 195 -9.01 -10.90 -10.10
C SER A 195 -9.40 -10.33 -8.73
N THR A 196 -9.41 -11.18 -7.71
CA THR A 196 -9.81 -10.75 -6.35
C THR A 196 -8.86 -9.68 -5.79
N PHE A 197 -7.56 -9.75 -6.11
CA PHE A 197 -6.58 -8.78 -5.67
C PHE A 197 -6.69 -7.45 -6.42
N ILE A 198 -7.05 -7.47 -7.70
CA ILE A 198 -7.34 -6.26 -8.47
C ILE A 198 -8.53 -5.50 -7.86
N ILE A 199 -9.61 -6.23 -7.54
CA ILE A 199 -10.80 -5.67 -6.89
C ILE A 199 -10.44 -5.10 -5.52
N ALA A 200 -9.71 -5.87 -4.69
CA ALA A 200 -9.34 -5.46 -3.34
C ALA A 200 -8.50 -4.17 -3.31
N ARG A 201 -7.71 -3.89 -4.35
CA ARG A 201 -6.94 -2.63 -4.47
C ARG A 201 -7.68 -1.50 -5.17
N GLY A 202 -8.81 -1.80 -5.81
CA GLY A 202 -9.76 -0.81 -6.35
C GLY A 202 -10.85 -0.39 -5.36
N GLU A 203 -10.99 -1.08 -4.23
CA GLU A 203 -11.98 -0.79 -3.19
C GLU A 203 -11.29 -0.27 -1.90
N PRO A 204 -10.98 1.04 -1.79
CA PRO A 204 -10.22 1.59 -0.67
C PRO A 204 -10.86 1.38 0.69
N ASN A 205 -10.06 1.01 1.69
CA ASN A 205 -10.49 0.75 3.07
C ASN A 205 -9.77 1.65 4.09
N ILE A 206 -10.43 1.95 5.21
CA ILE A 206 -9.84 2.70 6.33
C ILE A 206 -8.65 1.98 6.97
N VAL A 207 -8.58 0.65 6.86
CA VAL A 207 -7.45 -0.14 7.37
C VAL A 207 -6.16 0.24 6.63
N ASP A 208 -6.23 0.47 5.32
CA ASP A 208 -5.08 0.86 4.50
C ASP A 208 -4.52 2.22 4.95
N LEU A 209 -5.41 3.15 5.30
CA LEU A 209 -5.04 4.46 5.84
C LEU A 209 -4.23 4.34 7.14
N VAL A 210 -4.65 3.47 8.06
CA VAL A 210 -3.95 3.25 9.34
C VAL A 210 -2.55 2.69 9.08
N VAL A 211 -2.43 1.72 8.17
CA VAL A 211 -1.15 1.11 7.78
C VAL A 211 -0.23 2.15 7.11
N ALA A 212 -0.78 3.01 6.25
CA ALA A 212 -0.02 4.07 5.59
C ALA A 212 0.55 5.11 6.58
N ILE A 213 -0.25 5.55 7.55
CA ILE A 213 0.20 6.47 8.60
C ILE A 213 1.32 5.82 9.44
N ALA A 214 1.12 4.57 9.87
CA ALA A 214 2.11 3.84 10.66
C ALA A 214 3.42 3.64 9.88
N SER A 215 3.34 3.35 8.58
CA SER A 215 4.49 3.24 7.69
C SER A 215 5.26 4.55 7.58
N GLY A 216 4.56 5.68 7.42
CA GLY A 216 5.17 7.01 7.40
C GLY A 216 5.88 7.39 8.70
N LEU A 217 5.25 7.12 9.85
CA LEU A 217 5.88 7.35 11.16
C LEU A 217 7.14 6.49 11.31
N THR A 218 7.06 5.21 10.96
CA THR A 218 8.20 4.28 11.04
C THR A 218 9.32 4.72 10.11
N ALA A 219 8.98 5.19 8.91
CA ALA A 219 9.91 5.70 7.92
C ALA A 219 10.72 6.89 8.44
N GLY A 220 10.03 7.88 9.01
CA GLY A 220 10.67 9.03 9.64
C GLY A 220 11.57 8.64 10.82
N ILE A 221 11.15 7.66 11.64
CA ILE A 221 11.94 7.20 12.80
C ILE A 221 13.23 6.52 12.33
N CYS A 222 13.13 5.59 11.38
CA CYS A 222 14.29 4.88 10.84
C CYS A 222 15.26 5.84 10.17
N PHE A 223 14.75 6.78 9.38
CA PHE A 223 15.56 7.79 8.70
C PHE A 223 16.37 8.64 9.68
N VAL A 224 15.72 9.24 10.69
CA VAL A 224 16.42 10.08 11.69
C VAL A 224 17.37 9.27 12.58
N SER A 225 17.06 7.99 12.80
CA SER A 225 17.86 7.12 13.66
C SER A 225 19.05 6.47 12.93
N GLY A 226 19.12 6.56 11.60
CA GLY A 226 20.12 5.87 10.76
C GLY A 226 19.93 4.37 10.72
N THR A 227 18.74 3.89 11.07
CA THR A 227 18.39 2.49 10.92
C THR A 227 18.12 2.23 9.44
N SER A 228 18.43 1.02 8.96
CA SER A 228 18.17 0.63 7.57
C SER A 228 16.72 0.93 7.17
N LEU A 229 16.58 1.73 6.11
CA LEU A 229 15.30 2.03 5.48
C LEU A 229 14.68 0.79 4.81
N ALA A 230 15.48 -0.26 4.53
CA ALA A 230 15.04 -1.42 3.78
C ALA A 230 13.82 -2.12 4.41
N LEU A 231 13.80 -2.31 5.74
CA LEU A 231 12.71 -3.01 6.43
C LEU A 231 11.38 -2.23 6.39
N VAL A 232 11.45 -0.90 6.49
CA VAL A 232 10.26 -0.04 6.39
C VAL A 232 9.85 0.15 4.93
N GLY A 233 10.81 0.09 4.02
CA GLY A 233 10.60 0.17 2.58
C GLY A 233 9.61 -0.86 2.10
N VAL A 234 9.67 -2.10 2.63
CA VAL A 234 8.70 -3.15 2.30
C VAL A 234 7.27 -2.77 2.71
N ALA A 235 7.07 -2.23 3.92
CA ALA A 235 5.74 -1.86 4.41
C ALA A 235 5.13 -0.68 3.62
N ALA A 236 5.95 0.33 3.31
CA ALA A 236 5.52 1.46 2.48
C ALA A 236 5.26 1.03 1.02
N ALA A 237 6.13 0.18 0.44
CA ALA A 237 5.96 -0.36 -0.90
C ALA A 237 4.70 -1.23 -1.01
N ALA A 238 4.34 -1.97 0.05
CA ALA A 238 3.10 -2.74 0.11
C ALA A 238 1.82 -1.90 -0.06
N ALA A 239 1.87 -0.66 0.43
CA ALA A 239 0.78 0.31 0.35
C ALA A 239 0.75 1.08 -0.98
N LEU A 240 1.85 1.14 -1.73
CA LEU A 240 1.98 2.00 -2.90
C LEU A 240 2.13 1.22 -4.21
N LEU A 241 3.16 0.38 -4.36
CA LEU A 241 3.50 -0.24 -5.65
C LEU A 241 2.33 -1.04 -6.24
N PRO A 242 1.70 -2.00 -5.53
CA PRO A 242 0.58 -2.74 -6.10
C PRO A 242 -0.58 -1.85 -6.48
N VAL A 243 -0.85 -0.79 -5.70
CA VAL A 243 -1.97 0.11 -5.96
C VAL A 243 -1.72 0.92 -7.23
N VAL A 244 -0.50 1.43 -7.42
CA VAL A 244 -0.12 2.16 -8.65
C VAL A 244 -0.21 1.25 -9.87
N VAL A 245 0.30 0.03 -9.77
CA VAL A 245 0.20 -0.95 -10.85
C VAL A 245 -1.26 -1.31 -11.13
N ASN A 246 -2.09 -1.42 -10.10
CA ASN A 246 -3.52 -1.69 -10.21
C ASN A 246 -4.30 -0.56 -10.92
N ILE A 247 -3.88 0.71 -10.76
CA ILE A 247 -4.41 1.83 -11.55
C ILE A 247 -4.19 1.54 -13.04
N GLY A 248 -2.96 1.18 -13.41
CA GLY A 248 -2.61 0.81 -14.78
C GLY A 248 -3.44 -0.36 -15.29
N ILE A 249 -3.49 -1.47 -14.55
CA ILE A 249 -4.23 -2.67 -14.93
C ILE A 249 -5.72 -2.35 -15.13
N SER A 250 -6.33 -1.65 -14.17
CA SER A 250 -7.74 -1.27 -14.25
C SER A 250 -8.04 -0.37 -15.45
N LEU A 251 -7.13 0.55 -15.79
CA LEU A 251 -7.23 1.36 -17.01
C LEU A 251 -7.12 0.51 -18.28
N GLY A 252 -6.20 -0.47 -18.31
CA GLY A 252 -6.03 -1.40 -19.43
C GLY A 252 -7.22 -2.34 -19.63
N MET A 253 -7.92 -2.67 -18.54
CA MET A 253 -9.16 -3.45 -18.55
C MET A 253 -10.43 -2.62 -18.83
N PHE A 254 -10.31 -1.30 -18.99
CA PHE A 254 -11.43 -0.35 -19.10
C PHE A 254 -12.36 -0.30 -17.87
N GLU A 255 -11.87 -0.76 -16.71
CA GLU A 255 -12.59 -0.74 -15.43
C GLU A 255 -12.38 0.59 -14.70
N TRP A 256 -13.03 1.65 -15.19
CA TRP A 256 -12.88 3.03 -14.68
C TRP A 256 -13.17 3.16 -13.18
N ARG A 257 -14.14 2.39 -12.66
CA ARG A 257 -14.49 2.42 -11.24
C ARG A 257 -13.33 1.92 -10.37
N LEU A 258 -12.69 0.82 -10.78
CA LEU A 258 -11.55 0.24 -10.07
C LEU A 258 -10.30 1.11 -10.20
N ALA A 259 -10.09 1.72 -11.38
CA ALA A 259 -8.98 2.65 -11.61
C ALA A 259 -9.10 3.88 -10.69
N LEU A 260 -10.28 4.50 -10.61
CA LEU A 260 -10.52 5.65 -9.73
C LEU A 260 -10.39 5.29 -8.26
N GLY A 261 -10.93 4.14 -7.83
CA GLY A 261 -10.78 3.68 -6.45
C GLY A 261 -9.32 3.43 -6.06
N SER A 262 -8.54 2.81 -6.97
CA SER A 262 -7.10 2.61 -6.79
C SER A 262 -6.34 3.94 -6.73
N LEU A 263 -6.74 4.93 -7.55
CA LEU A 263 -6.13 6.26 -7.53
C LEU A 263 -6.38 6.98 -6.21
N VAL A 264 -7.60 6.93 -5.68
CA VAL A 264 -7.94 7.49 -4.37
C VAL A 264 -7.14 6.80 -3.27
N LEU A 265 -7.04 5.47 -3.31
CA LEU A 265 -6.24 4.69 -2.36
C LEU A 265 -4.75 5.10 -2.42
N PHE A 266 -4.18 5.21 -3.62
CA PHE A 266 -2.79 5.60 -3.81
C PHE A 266 -2.51 7.00 -3.27
N ILE A 267 -3.32 8.00 -3.64
CA ILE A 267 -3.15 9.38 -3.18
C ILE A 267 -3.25 9.45 -1.65
N THR A 268 -4.21 8.72 -1.06
CA THR A 268 -4.36 8.67 0.39
C THR A 268 -3.13 8.08 1.05
N ASN A 269 -2.63 6.94 0.55
CA ASN A 269 -1.48 6.27 1.11
C ASN A 269 -0.23 7.16 0.99
N LEU A 270 0.00 7.77 -0.17
CA LEU A 270 1.11 8.66 -0.42
C LEU A 270 1.10 9.87 0.54
N VAL A 271 -0.05 10.55 0.65
CA VAL A 271 -0.23 11.70 1.56
C VAL A 271 -0.04 11.29 3.02
N SER A 272 -0.56 10.13 3.41
CA SER A 272 -0.48 9.62 4.78
C SER A 272 0.95 9.25 5.18
N ILE A 273 1.68 8.55 4.30
CA ILE A 273 3.09 8.19 4.52
C ILE A 273 3.93 9.47 4.62
N HIS A 274 3.70 10.43 3.71
CA HIS A 274 4.41 11.69 3.71
C HIS A 274 4.18 12.51 4.98
N LEU A 275 2.91 12.63 5.41
CA LEU A 275 2.55 13.28 6.68
C LEU A 275 3.19 12.59 7.89
N GLY A 276 3.16 11.26 7.94
CA GLY A 276 3.79 10.49 9.01
C GLY A 276 5.30 10.80 9.12
N CYS A 277 6.00 10.85 7.99
CA CYS A 277 7.41 11.24 7.95
C CYS A 277 7.63 12.66 8.49
N MET A 278 6.83 13.62 8.02
CA MET A 278 6.92 15.02 8.43
C MET A 278 6.66 15.20 9.93
N ILE A 279 5.68 14.49 10.50
CA ILE A 279 5.38 14.52 11.94
C ILE A 279 6.61 14.10 12.74
N ILE A 280 7.29 13.02 12.34
CA ILE A 280 8.49 12.57 13.05
C ILE A 280 9.64 13.55 12.90
N PHE A 281 9.87 14.10 11.71
CA PHE A 281 10.92 15.11 11.50
C PHE A 281 10.66 16.37 12.35
N TRP A 282 9.38 16.76 12.48
CA TRP A 282 8.96 17.84 13.37
C TRP A 282 9.21 17.53 14.85
N ILE A 283 8.77 16.35 15.33
CA ILE A 283 8.99 15.90 16.72
C ILE A 283 10.48 15.82 17.05
N ARG A 284 11.28 15.30 16.11
CA ARG A 284 12.73 15.16 16.26
C ARG A 284 13.49 16.47 16.06
N LYS A 285 12.81 17.58 15.74
CA LYS A 285 13.37 18.91 15.46
C LYS A 285 14.49 18.85 14.41
N VAL A 286 14.21 18.20 13.28
CA VAL A 286 15.07 18.28 12.09
C VAL A 286 14.92 19.71 11.54
N GLU A 287 15.90 20.56 11.81
CA GLU A 287 15.90 21.98 11.43
C GLU A 287 17.07 22.26 10.47
N PRO A 288 16.93 23.17 9.49
CA PRO A 288 18.05 23.49 8.62
C PRO A 288 19.20 24.18 9.41
N PRO A 289 20.47 23.96 9.01
CA PRO A 289 21.63 24.45 9.76
C PRO A 289 21.63 25.98 9.92
N LYS A 290 21.25 26.72 8.87
CA LYS A 290 21.27 28.20 8.87
C LYS A 290 20.09 28.82 9.65
N ALA A 291 20.37 29.64 10.66
CA ALA A 291 19.38 30.31 11.52
C ALA A 291 18.31 31.11 10.73
N VAL A 292 18.69 31.80 9.66
CA VAL A 292 17.76 32.55 8.77
C VAL A 292 16.78 31.61 8.06
N LYS A 293 17.23 30.41 7.67
CA LYS A 293 16.36 29.38 7.07
C LYS A 293 15.43 28.74 8.11
N ARG A 294 15.79 28.71 9.41
CA ARG A 294 14.99 28.08 10.49
C ARG A 294 13.63 28.76 10.70
N VAL A 295 13.58 30.10 10.66
CA VAL A 295 12.31 30.85 10.86
C VAL A 295 11.35 30.60 9.69
N LYS A 296 11.86 30.67 8.46
CA LYS A 296 11.09 30.39 7.24
C LYS A 296 10.64 28.92 7.18
N ALA A 297 11.52 27.99 7.56
CA ALA A 297 11.21 26.56 7.61
C ALA A 297 10.12 26.25 8.64
N LYS A 298 10.16 26.82 9.85
CA LYS A 298 9.11 26.59 10.87
C LYS A 298 7.73 27.09 10.43
N LYS A 299 7.65 28.25 9.78
CA LYS A 299 6.39 28.78 9.23
C LYS A 299 5.88 27.94 8.06
N SER A 300 6.77 27.57 7.14
CA SER A 300 6.47 26.72 5.98
C SER A 300 6.01 25.32 6.41
N LEU A 301 6.66 24.72 7.40
CA LEU A 301 6.35 23.40 7.92
C LEU A 301 4.95 23.34 8.52
N ARG A 302 4.58 24.32 9.36
CA ARG A 302 3.22 24.38 9.92
C ARG A 302 2.16 24.54 8.83
N ALA A 303 2.41 25.38 7.83
CA ALA A 303 1.51 25.56 6.71
C ALA A 303 1.36 24.27 5.87
N GLN A 304 2.45 23.54 5.64
CA GLN A 304 2.44 22.28 4.90
C GLN A 304 1.77 21.15 5.70
N LEU A 305 2.07 21.01 7.00
CA LEU A 305 1.37 20.05 7.87
C LEU A 305 -0.14 20.30 7.87
N PHE A 306 -0.55 21.57 7.90
CA PHE A 306 -1.96 21.94 7.84
C PHE A 306 -2.56 21.66 6.45
N ALA A 307 -1.87 22.02 5.37
CA ALA A 307 -2.33 21.77 3.99
C ALA A 307 -2.46 20.27 3.69
N PHE A 308 -1.45 19.47 4.05
CA PHE A 308 -1.51 18.03 3.89
C PHE A 308 -2.52 17.39 4.85
N GLY A 309 -2.70 17.93 6.06
CA GLY A 309 -3.75 17.48 6.99
C GLY A 309 -5.15 17.70 6.44
N ILE A 310 -5.42 18.86 5.83
CA ILE A 310 -6.66 19.14 5.11
C ILE A 310 -6.80 18.20 3.91
N LEU A 311 -5.74 18.04 3.11
CA LEU A 311 -5.75 17.14 1.95
C LEU A 311 -6.08 15.70 2.37
N LEU A 312 -5.48 15.20 3.45
CA LEU A 312 -5.78 13.88 3.99
C LEU A 312 -7.25 13.79 4.40
N LEU A 313 -7.81 14.82 5.05
CA LEU A 313 -9.22 14.84 5.44
C LEU A 313 -10.13 14.80 4.20
N VAL A 314 -9.84 15.60 3.17
CA VAL A 314 -10.59 15.64 1.91
C VAL A 314 -10.55 14.29 1.19
N VAL A 315 -9.38 13.65 1.12
CA VAL A 315 -9.22 12.37 0.41
C VAL A 315 -9.68 11.17 1.26
N ALA A 316 -9.70 11.28 2.60
CA ALA A 316 -10.26 10.25 3.48
C ALA A 316 -11.79 10.18 3.41
N LEU A 317 -12.49 11.26 3.05
CA LEU A 317 -13.95 11.29 2.89
C LEU A 317 -14.47 10.21 1.92
N PRO A 318 -14.01 10.11 0.65
CA PRO A 318 -14.48 9.06 -0.25
C PRO A 318 -14.15 7.65 0.27
N ILE A 319 -13.05 7.46 0.99
CA ILE A 319 -12.72 6.15 1.59
C ILE A 319 -13.73 5.75 2.64
N THR A 320 -14.17 6.68 3.51
CA THR A 320 -15.20 6.37 4.52
C THR A 320 -16.52 5.98 3.85
N GLN A 321 -16.89 6.65 2.76
CA GLN A 321 -18.09 6.33 2.00
C GLN A 321 -18.01 4.94 1.36
N THR A 322 -16.89 4.61 0.70
CA THR A 322 -16.66 3.30 0.09
C THR A 322 -16.57 2.20 1.16
N SER A 323 -15.88 2.45 2.27
CA SER A 323 -15.77 1.52 3.41
C SER A 323 -17.14 1.20 4.02
N ILE A 324 -18.04 2.19 4.13
CA ILE A 324 -19.42 1.95 4.59
C ILE A 324 -20.18 1.08 3.59
N GLN A 325 -20.00 1.29 2.28
CA GLN A 325 -20.63 0.46 1.25
C GLN A 325 -20.10 -0.98 1.25
N ILE A 326 -18.80 -1.15 1.40
CA ILE A 326 -18.15 -2.47 1.52
C ILE A 326 -18.65 -3.16 2.79
N GLY A 327 -18.59 -2.52 3.96
CA GLY A 327 -19.09 -3.09 5.21
C GLY A 327 -20.56 -3.50 5.14
N ARG A 328 -21.36 -2.79 4.34
CA ARG A 328 -22.72 -3.22 4.00
C ARG A 328 -22.71 -4.48 3.13
N LYS A 329 -21.96 -4.54 2.02
CA LYS A 329 -21.79 -5.76 1.17
C LYS A 329 -21.40 -7.01 1.97
N TRP A 330 -20.39 -6.90 2.84
CA TRP A 330 -19.95 -8.03 3.68
C TRP A 330 -21.04 -8.49 4.64
N ARG A 331 -21.81 -7.56 5.22
CA ARG A 331 -22.99 -7.90 6.03
C ARG A 331 -24.09 -8.56 5.20
N TYR A 332 -24.36 -8.08 3.99
CA TYR A 332 -25.32 -8.70 3.06
C TYR A 332 -24.91 -10.15 2.76
N GLN A 333 -23.67 -10.38 2.37
CA GLN A 333 -23.19 -11.70 1.96
C GLN A 333 -23.12 -12.69 3.13
N LYS A 334 -22.81 -12.21 4.33
CA LYS A 334 -22.90 -13.03 5.55
C LYS A 334 -24.34 -13.46 5.84
N ILE A 335 -25.31 -12.54 5.77
CA ILE A 335 -26.73 -12.86 5.96
C ILE A 335 -27.23 -13.83 4.88
N THR A 336 -26.84 -13.64 3.61
CA THR A 336 -27.22 -14.55 2.51
C THR A 336 -26.62 -15.94 2.69
N ASN A 337 -25.36 -16.04 3.11
CA ASN A 337 -24.72 -17.32 3.38
C ASN A 337 -25.35 -18.01 4.61
N ASP A 338 -25.57 -17.28 5.70
CA ASP A 338 -26.23 -17.81 6.89
C ASP A 338 -27.64 -18.35 6.54
N VAL A 339 -28.41 -17.62 5.72
CA VAL A 339 -29.72 -18.07 5.20
C VAL A 339 -29.59 -19.32 4.32
N THR A 340 -28.60 -19.37 3.41
CA THR A 340 -28.41 -20.51 2.50
C THR A 340 -28.01 -21.77 3.26
N THR A 341 -27.09 -21.66 4.22
CA THR A 341 -26.58 -22.83 4.96
C THR A 341 -27.50 -23.27 6.08
N GLU A 342 -28.13 -22.35 6.83
CA GLU A 342 -29.04 -22.70 7.94
C GLU A 342 -30.46 -23.06 7.48
N ILE A 343 -30.94 -22.54 6.34
CA ILE A 343 -32.32 -22.75 5.86
C ILE A 343 -32.40 -23.72 4.68
N LEU A 344 -31.55 -23.60 3.64
CA LEU A 344 -31.70 -24.42 2.41
C LEU A 344 -31.15 -25.85 2.57
N GLN A 345 -29.96 -26.04 3.15
CA GLN A 345 -29.37 -27.39 3.28
C GLN A 345 -30.22 -28.38 4.11
N PRO A 346 -30.90 -27.98 5.20
CA PRO A 346 -31.78 -28.89 5.94
C PRO A 346 -33.11 -29.19 5.23
N LEU A 347 -33.54 -28.36 4.27
CA LEU A 347 -34.79 -28.53 3.53
C LEU A 347 -34.67 -29.49 2.34
N GLU A 348 -33.44 -29.77 1.85
CA GLU A 348 -33.18 -30.77 0.79
C GLU A 348 -33.65 -32.20 1.17
N GLY A 349 -33.83 -32.49 2.46
CA GLY A 349 -34.26 -33.81 2.94
C GLY A 349 -35.73 -33.93 3.36
N VAL A 350 -36.50 -32.84 3.36
CA VAL A 350 -37.86 -32.85 3.97
C VAL A 350 -38.96 -33.06 2.93
N ILE A 351 -38.86 -32.56 1.67
CA ILE A 351 -39.93 -32.81 0.69
C ILE A 351 -39.48 -32.73 -0.80
N PHE A 352 -39.76 -33.82 -1.54
CA PHE A 352 -39.92 -34.01 -3.01
C PHE A 352 -38.73 -34.51 -3.88
N PRO A 353 -38.99 -35.43 -4.86
CA PRO A 353 -38.00 -36.07 -5.75
C PRO A 353 -37.42 -35.10 -6.82
N PRO A 354 -36.33 -35.49 -7.53
CA PRO A 354 -35.29 -34.57 -7.98
C PRO A 354 -35.60 -33.95 -9.34
N GLU A 355 -36.25 -32.79 -9.37
CA GLU A 355 -36.29 -31.96 -10.58
C GLU A 355 -35.91 -30.52 -10.24
N LYS A 356 -34.95 -29.99 -11.00
CA LYS A 356 -34.10 -28.82 -10.73
C LYS A 356 -34.83 -27.65 -10.07
N LEU A 357 -34.58 -27.48 -8.77
CA LEU A 357 -34.96 -26.30 -8.01
C LEU A 357 -33.87 -25.22 -8.16
N GLU A 358 -34.15 -24.19 -8.95
CA GLU A 358 -33.33 -22.97 -8.97
C GLU A 358 -33.93 -21.94 -8.02
N VAL A 359 -33.35 -21.84 -6.81
CA VAL A 359 -33.85 -20.96 -5.75
C VAL A 359 -33.14 -19.60 -5.81
N SER A 360 -33.83 -18.58 -6.32
CA SER A 360 -33.29 -17.21 -6.39
C SER A 360 -33.67 -16.37 -5.16
N ILE A 361 -32.84 -16.34 -4.12
CA ILE A 361 -33.07 -15.51 -2.92
C ILE A 361 -32.68 -14.05 -3.19
N SER A 362 -33.68 -13.16 -3.28
CA SER A 362 -33.45 -11.71 -3.41
C SER A 362 -33.76 -10.99 -2.10
N ALA A 363 -32.73 -10.50 -1.41
CA ALA A 363 -32.85 -9.74 -0.16
C ALA A 363 -32.69 -8.23 -0.35
N THR A 364 -33.78 -7.47 -0.22
CA THR A 364 -33.77 -6.00 -0.33
C THR A 364 -33.84 -5.35 1.04
N LEU A 365 -32.71 -4.80 1.52
CA LEU A 365 -32.62 -4.15 2.83
C LEU A 365 -32.89 -2.64 2.74
N THR A 366 -34.07 -2.21 3.18
CA THR A 366 -34.38 -0.78 3.43
C THR A 366 -33.87 -0.38 4.82
N ARG A 367 -33.72 0.93 5.10
CA ARG A 367 -33.07 1.56 6.28
C ARG A 367 -33.31 0.95 7.68
N ASN A 368 -34.27 0.02 7.86
CA ASN A 368 -34.61 -0.68 9.10
C ASN A 368 -34.31 -2.20 9.10
N TYR A 369 -33.33 -2.70 8.35
CA TYR A 369 -32.93 -4.12 8.36
C TYR A 369 -34.01 -5.11 7.89
N VAL A 370 -34.88 -4.70 6.97
CA VAL A 370 -35.94 -5.58 6.46
C VAL A 370 -35.35 -6.52 5.41
N VAL A 371 -35.43 -7.84 5.61
CA VAL A 371 -35.00 -8.83 4.62
C VAL A 371 -36.23 -9.34 3.89
N ASN A 372 -36.35 -9.04 2.59
CA ASN A 372 -37.31 -9.72 1.73
C ASN A 372 -36.68 -11.04 1.28
N ILE A 373 -37.40 -12.14 1.33
CA ILE A 373 -36.91 -13.43 0.83
C ILE A 373 -37.90 -13.86 -0.25
N THR A 374 -37.44 -13.89 -1.50
CA THR A 374 -38.17 -14.52 -2.59
C THR A 374 -37.62 -15.92 -2.79
N ILE A 375 -38.47 -16.93 -2.68
CA ILE A 375 -38.10 -18.32 -3.01
C ILE A 375 -38.88 -18.66 -4.26
N ARG A 376 -38.15 -18.90 -5.37
CA ARG A 376 -38.74 -19.43 -6.59
C ARG A 376 -38.56 -20.93 -6.63
N ILE A 377 -39.68 -21.63 -6.75
CA ILE A 377 -39.72 -23.09 -6.90
C ILE A 377 -40.19 -23.37 -8.30
N PHE A 378 -39.33 -23.99 -9.11
CA PHE A 378 -39.68 -24.51 -10.42
C PHE A 378 -40.16 -25.95 -10.26
N SER A 379 -41.43 -26.24 -10.57
CA SER A 379 -42.02 -27.57 -10.40
C SER A 379 -42.85 -27.96 -11.62
N SER A 380 -42.76 -29.22 -12.05
CA SER A 380 -43.54 -29.81 -13.14
C SER A 380 -44.98 -30.20 -12.72
N LYS A 381 -45.26 -30.21 -11.40
CA LYS A 381 -46.60 -30.53 -10.83
C LYS A 381 -47.08 -29.43 -9.87
N GLN A 382 -48.40 -29.25 -9.79
CA GLN A 382 -49.01 -28.37 -8.77
C GLN A 382 -48.66 -28.88 -7.36
N LEU A 383 -48.12 -28.00 -6.52
CA LEU A 383 -47.81 -28.35 -5.14
C LEU A 383 -49.11 -28.68 -4.38
N PRO A 384 -49.09 -29.68 -3.46
CA PRO A 384 -50.24 -30.00 -2.61
C PRO A 384 -50.71 -28.78 -1.79
N ASN A 385 -52.02 -28.59 -1.68
CA ASN A 385 -52.63 -27.51 -0.91
C ASN A 385 -52.14 -27.55 0.55
N GLY A 386 -51.56 -26.45 1.03
CA GLY A 386 -51.01 -26.31 2.40
C GLY A 386 -49.47 -26.32 2.48
N THR A 387 -48.78 -26.81 1.44
CA THR A 387 -47.30 -26.89 1.43
C THR A 387 -46.65 -25.50 1.48
N ASN A 388 -47.24 -24.50 0.80
CA ASN A 388 -46.76 -23.12 0.82
C ASN A 388 -46.81 -22.49 2.22
N LEU A 389 -47.82 -22.85 3.03
CA LEU A 389 -48.00 -22.33 4.37
C LEU A 389 -47.03 -22.98 5.36
N ALA A 390 -46.80 -24.30 5.21
CA ALA A 390 -45.84 -25.05 6.01
C ALA A 390 -44.39 -24.59 5.77
N ILE A 391 -44.01 -24.36 4.50
CA ILE A 391 -42.69 -23.81 4.17
C ILE A 391 -42.52 -22.41 4.75
N LYS A 392 -43.56 -21.56 4.66
CA LYS A 392 -43.54 -20.22 5.25
C LYS A 392 -43.37 -20.25 6.77
N GLN A 393 -44.10 -21.12 7.48
CA GLN A 393 -44.00 -21.25 8.94
C GLN A 393 -42.66 -21.83 9.39
N GLU A 394 -42.10 -22.81 8.67
CA GLU A 394 -40.81 -23.40 9.02
C GLU A 394 -39.66 -22.39 8.85
N ILE A 395 -39.73 -21.55 7.80
CA ILE A 395 -38.76 -20.47 7.58
C ILE A 395 -38.90 -19.38 8.65
N GLU A 396 -40.12 -18.97 9.00
CA GLU A 396 -40.37 -17.97 10.04
C GLU A 396 -39.91 -18.45 11.43
N ASN A 397 -40.07 -19.75 11.75
CA ASN A 397 -39.65 -20.32 13.03
C ASN A 397 -38.12 -20.49 13.15
N ARG A 398 -37.43 -20.74 12.04
CA ARG A 398 -35.96 -20.92 12.02
C ARG A 398 -35.19 -19.64 11.75
N ALA A 399 -35.84 -18.60 11.23
CA ALA A 399 -35.21 -17.31 10.99
C ALA A 399 -34.88 -16.60 12.33
N LYS A 400 -33.59 -16.42 12.61
CA LYS A 400 -33.09 -15.64 13.78
C LYS A 400 -33.29 -14.12 13.64
N HIS A 401 -33.89 -13.65 12.55
CA HIS A 401 -34.11 -12.24 12.26
C HIS A 401 -35.57 -11.98 11.84
N PRO A 402 -36.17 -10.83 12.20
CA PRO A 402 -37.56 -10.53 11.86
C PRO A 402 -37.74 -10.37 10.33
N ILE A 403 -38.52 -11.26 9.73
CA ILE A 403 -38.90 -11.22 8.31
C ILE A 403 -40.26 -10.50 8.21
N ASN A 404 -40.31 -9.33 7.56
CA ASN A 404 -41.59 -8.60 7.39
C ASN A 404 -42.45 -9.14 6.23
N SER A 405 -41.84 -9.71 5.18
CA SER A 405 -42.60 -10.29 4.07
C SER A 405 -41.83 -11.43 3.41
N LEU A 406 -42.37 -12.64 3.51
CA LEU A 406 -41.96 -13.80 2.73
C LEU A 406 -42.90 -13.96 1.55
N ILE A 407 -42.35 -13.86 0.33
CA ILE A 407 -43.09 -14.06 -0.92
C ILE A 407 -42.58 -15.36 -1.54
N LEU A 408 -43.44 -16.37 -1.53
CA LEU A 408 -43.15 -17.68 -2.10
C LEU A 408 -43.83 -17.74 -3.47
N GLU A 409 -43.03 -17.72 -4.53
CA GLU A 409 -43.51 -17.68 -5.91
C GLU A 409 -43.22 -19.03 -6.56
N VAL A 410 -44.26 -19.85 -6.72
CA VAL A 410 -44.15 -21.15 -7.38
C VAL A 410 -44.41 -20.94 -8.87
N ILE A 411 -43.40 -21.22 -9.70
CA ILE A 411 -43.52 -21.12 -11.16
C ILE A 411 -43.62 -22.55 -11.70
N ILE A 412 -44.79 -22.89 -12.24
CA ILE A 412 -45.02 -24.21 -12.83
C ILE A 412 -44.47 -24.19 -14.25
N ILE A 413 -43.47 -25.02 -14.54
CA ILE A 413 -42.97 -25.21 -15.91
C ILE A 413 -43.77 -26.37 -16.49
N GLN A 414 -44.62 -26.11 -17.50
CA GLN A 414 -45.18 -27.18 -18.32
C GLN A 414 -44.08 -27.65 -19.28
N GLU A 415 -43.68 -28.92 -19.17
CA GLU A 415 -42.90 -29.58 -20.23
C GLU A 415 -43.68 -29.50 -21.55
N PHE A 416 -43.07 -28.95 -22.59
CA PHE A 416 -43.52 -29.17 -23.96
C PHE A 416 -43.21 -30.64 -24.30
N GLU A 417 -44.24 -31.44 -24.61
CA GLU A 417 -44.08 -32.83 -25.03
C GLU A 417 -43.06 -32.98 -26.17
N PRO A 418 -42.07 -33.87 -26.06
CA PRO A 418 -41.21 -34.22 -27.17
C PRO A 418 -41.68 -35.54 -27.77
N LEU A 419 -42.59 -35.56 -28.77
CA LEU A 419 -42.72 -36.67 -29.74
C LEU A 419 -43.83 -36.43 -30.79
N ALA A 420 -43.45 -35.81 -31.91
CA ALA A 420 -44.10 -36.03 -33.20
C ALA A 420 -43.05 -35.92 -34.33
N LEU A 421 -42.02 -36.79 -34.29
CA LEU A 421 -41.09 -37.00 -35.40
C LEU A 421 -40.85 -38.50 -35.60
N LEU A 422 -41.87 -39.16 -36.16
CA LEU A 422 -41.72 -40.39 -36.95
C LEU A 422 -42.61 -40.25 -38.19
N SER A 423 -42.15 -39.46 -39.15
CA SER A 423 -42.34 -39.70 -40.58
C SER A 423 -41.49 -38.69 -41.35
N THR A 424 -40.37 -39.16 -41.89
CA THR A 424 -39.77 -38.57 -43.09
C THR A 424 -40.85 -38.50 -44.18
N PRO A 425 -40.87 -37.42 -44.98
CA PRO A 425 -40.03 -37.45 -46.18
C PRO A 425 -39.13 -36.24 -46.32
N GLU A 426 -38.00 -36.49 -46.99
CA GLU A 426 -37.09 -35.60 -47.69
C GLU A 426 -37.44 -34.11 -47.71
N ILE A 427 -36.48 -33.25 -47.34
CA ILE A 427 -35.92 -32.21 -48.23
C ILE A 427 -34.55 -31.79 -47.68
N THR A 428 -33.58 -31.95 -48.57
CA THR A 428 -32.20 -31.49 -48.60
C THR A 428 -31.96 -30.05 -48.15
N GLY A 429 -30.84 -29.81 -47.44
CA GLY A 429 -30.05 -28.59 -47.66
C GLY A 429 -29.49 -27.87 -46.43
N ILE A 430 -28.16 -28.00 -46.25
CA ILE A 430 -27.23 -26.96 -45.79
C ILE A 430 -27.19 -26.67 -44.27
N LEU A 431 -26.18 -27.25 -43.60
CA LEU A 431 -25.52 -26.65 -42.42
C LEU A 431 -24.61 -25.49 -42.88
N PRO A 432 -24.32 -24.52 -41.99
CA PRO A 432 -23.05 -24.63 -41.29
C PRO A 432 -23.16 -24.41 -39.78
N GLN A 433 -22.32 -25.17 -39.09
CA GLN A 433 -22.15 -25.25 -37.65
C GLN A 433 -21.64 -23.92 -37.05
N ARG A 434 -22.18 -23.54 -35.90
CA ARG A 434 -21.57 -22.56 -35.00
C ARG A 434 -21.43 -23.22 -33.63
N GLU A 435 -20.22 -23.63 -33.31
CA GLU A 435 -19.84 -24.21 -32.01
C GLU A 435 -20.14 -23.22 -30.88
N LEU A 436 -21.05 -23.59 -29.98
CA LEU A 436 -21.21 -22.94 -28.68
C LEU A 436 -20.18 -23.55 -27.74
N ASN A 437 -19.17 -22.76 -27.43
CA ASN A 437 -18.06 -23.04 -26.53
C ASN A 437 -18.61 -23.13 -25.09
N VAL A 438 -18.71 -24.34 -24.55
CA VAL A 438 -19.19 -24.61 -23.18
C VAL A 438 -17.99 -24.67 -22.23
N ASN A 439 -18.06 -23.87 -21.16
CA ASN A 439 -17.09 -23.74 -20.07
C ASN A 439 -16.81 -25.10 -19.37
N PRO A 440 -15.58 -25.38 -18.87
CA PRO A 440 -15.13 -26.73 -18.49
C PRO A 440 -15.60 -27.24 -17.12
N PHE A 441 -16.57 -26.60 -16.46
CA PHE A 441 -17.04 -27.01 -15.13
C PHE A 441 -18.20 -28.03 -15.15
N THR A 442 -18.73 -28.39 -16.32
CA THR A 442 -19.89 -29.32 -16.43
C THR A 442 -19.50 -30.75 -16.82
N ARG A 443 -18.21 -31.11 -16.83
CA ARG A 443 -17.74 -32.45 -17.27
C ARG A 443 -17.44 -33.45 -16.15
N ALA A 444 -17.61 -33.08 -14.87
CA ALA A 444 -17.18 -33.91 -13.74
C ALA A 444 -18.32 -34.64 -12.98
N PHE A 445 -19.57 -34.64 -13.46
CA PHE A 445 -20.69 -35.23 -12.71
C PHE A 445 -21.51 -36.29 -13.46
N ILE A 446 -21.03 -36.82 -14.59
CA ILE A 446 -21.77 -37.85 -15.36
C ILE A 446 -20.99 -39.17 -15.53
N LEU A 447 -19.76 -39.29 -15.02
CA LEU A 447 -19.07 -40.59 -14.97
C LEU A 447 -18.38 -40.76 -13.61
N GLY A 448 -19.07 -41.46 -12.71
CA GLY A 448 -18.62 -41.91 -11.40
C GLY A 448 -19.66 -42.85 -10.82
#